data_AF-A0A4U0H2T8-F1
#
_entry.id   AF-A0A4U0H2T8-F1
#
_cell.length_a   1.000
_cell.length_b   1.000
_cell.length_c   1.000
_cell.angle_alpha   90.00
_cell.angle_beta   90.00
_cell.angle_gamma   90.00
#
_symmetry.space_group_name_H-M   'P 1'
#
loop_
_entity.id
_entity.type
_entity.pdbx_description
1 polymer ?
#
loop_
_entity_poly.entity_id
_entity_poly.type
_entity_poly.pdbx_seq_one_letter_code
_entity_poly.pdbx_strand_id
1 'polypeptide(L)'
;MWLPPVDLGASAAVLVDQITARENAKDAIAAEQAQLIVALEQQMLAERAAKGVPAARWGEGIAKQVGLARRESPNCGALLLGRARVLVTEMPHTLKAL
;
A
#
# COMPACT_ATOMS: atom_id res chain seq x y z
N MET A 1 -6.93 12.09 -6.55
CA MET A 1 -8.40 12.21 -6.77
C MET A 1 -9.00 12.95 -5.58
N TRP A 2 -9.68 14.08 -5.78
CA TRP A 2 -10.38 14.79 -4.70
C TRP A 2 -11.83 14.32 -4.67
N LEU A 3 -12.29 13.78 -3.54
CA LEU A 3 -13.69 13.41 -3.35
C LEU A 3 -14.47 14.61 -2.80
N PRO A 4 -15.72 14.84 -3.26
CA PRO A 4 -16.54 15.91 -2.73
C PRO A 4 -16.88 15.65 -1.23
N PRO A 5 -17.22 16.71 -0.47
CA PRO A 5 -17.69 16.58 0.90
C PRO A 5 -18.86 15.59 1.01
N VAL A 6 -19.01 14.97 2.18
CA VAL A 6 -20.16 14.09 2.44
C VAL A 6 -21.43 14.94 2.48
N ASP A 7 -22.44 14.56 1.70
CA ASP A 7 -23.79 15.08 1.81
C ASP A 7 -24.68 14.07 2.55
N LEU A 8 -24.96 14.36 3.82
CA LEU A 8 -25.77 13.53 4.70
C LEU A 8 -27.29 13.75 4.50
N GLY A 9 -27.70 14.81 3.80
CA GLY A 9 -29.09 15.10 3.48
C GLY A 9 -29.58 14.45 2.19
N ALA A 10 -28.69 13.76 1.49
CA ALA A 10 -28.95 13.16 0.19
C ALA A 10 -29.91 11.96 0.28
N SER A 11 -30.47 11.57 -0.87
CA SER A 11 -31.28 10.36 -0.97
C SER A 11 -30.45 9.10 -0.72
N ALA A 12 -31.09 7.99 -0.37
CA ALA A 12 -30.41 6.70 -0.16
C ALA A 12 -29.57 6.26 -1.37
N ALA A 13 -30.06 6.49 -2.60
CA ALA A 13 -29.30 6.18 -3.81
C ALA A 13 -28.00 7.01 -3.89
N VAL A 14 -28.07 8.31 -3.61
CA VAL A 14 -26.89 9.19 -3.61
C VAL A 14 -25.93 8.85 -2.47
N LEU A 15 -26.42 8.42 -1.31
CA LEU A 15 -25.57 7.91 -0.23
C LEU A 15 -24.80 6.65 -0.64
N VAL A 16 -25.44 5.72 -1.37
CA VAL A 16 -24.76 4.55 -1.94
C VAL A 16 -23.66 4.98 -2.94
N ASP A 17 -23.96 5.90 -3.84
CA ASP A 17 -22.97 6.41 -4.80
C ASP A 17 -21.78 7.09 -4.10
N GLN A 18 -22.04 7.84 -3.02
CA GLN A 18 -21.01 8.46 -2.18
C GLN A 18 -20.13 7.43 -1.47
N ILE A 19 -20.68 6.28 -1.06
CA ILE A 19 -19.92 5.17 -0.49
C ILE A 19 -19.04 4.53 -1.58
N THR A 20 -19.63 4.20 -2.73
CA THR A 20 -18.91 3.59 -3.86
C THR A 20 -17.73 4.45 -4.32
N ALA A 21 -17.91 5.77 -4.42
CA ALA A 21 -16.81 6.67 -4.80
C ALA A 21 -15.64 6.65 -3.78
N ARG A 22 -15.95 6.51 -2.49
CA ARG A 22 -14.94 6.41 -1.43
C ARG A 22 -14.23 5.06 -1.42
N GLU A 23 -14.96 3.98 -1.67
CA GLU A 23 -14.37 2.65 -1.83
C GLU A 23 -13.40 2.62 -3.01
N ASN A 24 -13.80 3.15 -4.18
CA ASN A 24 -12.91 3.24 -5.34
C ASN A 24 -11.66 4.07 -5.05
N ALA A 25 -11.78 5.18 -4.32
CA ALA A 25 -10.63 5.99 -3.94
C ALA A 25 -9.72 5.26 -2.94
N LYS A 26 -10.31 4.50 -2.01
CA LYS A 26 -9.56 3.68 -1.05
C LYS A 26 -8.80 2.57 -1.76
N ASP A 27 -9.43 1.90 -2.71
CA ASP A 27 -8.83 0.81 -3.47
C ASP A 27 -7.67 1.34 -4.35
N ALA A 28 -7.86 2.47 -5.03
CA ALA A 28 -6.80 3.14 -5.78
C ALA A 28 -5.59 3.50 -4.89
N ILE A 29 -5.84 4.08 -3.71
CA ILE A 29 -4.77 4.37 -2.74
C ILE A 29 -4.09 3.08 -2.26
N ALA A 30 -4.84 2.00 -2.03
CA ALA A 30 -4.28 0.72 -1.61
C ALA A 30 -3.38 0.11 -2.70
N ALA A 31 -3.77 0.22 -3.97
CA ALA A 31 -2.97 -0.22 -5.12
C ALA A 31 -1.65 0.56 -5.22
N GLU A 32 -1.71 1.89 -5.15
CA GLU A 32 -0.53 2.76 -5.16
C GLU A 32 0.39 2.45 -3.97
N GLN A 33 -0.18 2.24 -2.77
CA GLN A 33 0.59 1.88 -1.59
C GLN A 33 1.32 0.54 -1.75
N ALA A 34 0.69 -0.47 -2.36
CA ALA A 34 1.34 -1.75 -2.63
C ALA A 34 2.54 -1.58 -3.58
N GLN A 35 2.38 -0.81 -4.65
CA GLN A 35 3.45 -0.49 -5.60
C GLN A 35 4.60 0.26 -4.93
N LEU A 36 4.30 1.30 -4.14
CA LEU A 36 5.29 2.09 -3.40
C LEU A 36 6.07 1.24 -2.40
N ILE A 37 5.41 0.32 -1.70
CA ILE A 37 6.07 -0.57 -0.74
C ILE A 37 7.07 -1.51 -1.44
N VAL A 38 6.70 -2.09 -2.59
CA VAL A 38 7.61 -2.95 -3.37
C VAL A 38 8.76 -2.14 -3.95
N ALA A 39 8.50 -0.93 -4.46
CA ALA A 39 9.54 -0.04 -4.96
C ALA A 39 10.53 0.38 -3.85
N LEU A 40 10.03 0.71 -2.65
CA LEU A 40 10.85 1.02 -1.48
C LEU A 40 11.76 -0.16 -1.13
N GLU A 41 11.20 -1.37 -1.06
CA GLU A 41 12.00 -2.56 -0.81
C GLU A 41 13.11 -2.73 -1.84
N GLN A 42 12.80 -2.67 -3.13
CA GLN A 42 13.77 -2.84 -4.21
C GLN A 42 14.92 -1.82 -4.12
N GLN A 43 14.61 -0.56 -3.85
CA GLN A 43 15.62 0.49 -3.68
C GLN A 43 16.51 0.23 -2.46
N MET A 44 15.93 -0.15 -1.31
CA MET A 44 16.70 -0.46 -0.11
C MET A 44 17.61 -1.67 -0.30
N LEU A 45 17.15 -2.71 -0.99
CA LEU A 45 17.96 -3.88 -1.32
C LEU A 45 19.13 -3.49 -2.23
N ALA A 46 18.87 -2.69 -3.27
CA ALA A 46 19.90 -2.20 -4.20
C ALA A 46 20.96 -1.34 -3.49
N GLU A 47 20.54 -0.42 -2.62
CA GLU A 47 21.46 0.39 -1.82
C GLU A 47 22.32 -0.44 -0.87
N ARG A 48 21.74 -1.48 -0.25
CA ARG A 48 22.46 -2.38 0.66
C ARG A 48 23.48 -3.24 -0.06
N ALA A 49 23.12 -3.75 -1.24
CA ALA A 49 24.04 -4.46 -2.11
C ALA A 49 25.22 -3.56 -2.52
N ALA A 50 24.94 -2.31 -2.93
CA ALA A 50 25.98 -1.35 -3.30
C ALA A 50 26.93 -1.00 -2.13
N LYS A 51 26.43 -1.03 -0.89
CA LYS A 51 27.23 -0.80 0.33
C LYS A 51 27.94 -2.06 0.85
N GLY A 52 27.84 -3.20 0.17
CA GLY A 52 28.48 -4.46 0.58
C GLY A 52 27.89 -5.06 1.86
N VAL A 53 26.64 -4.73 2.21
CA VAL A 53 25.96 -5.33 3.37
C VAL A 53 25.82 -6.84 3.13
N PRO A 54 26.02 -7.72 4.13
CA PRO A 54 25.78 -9.15 3.96
C PRO A 54 24.32 -9.44 3.55
N ALA A 55 24.13 -10.33 2.58
CA ALA A 55 22.79 -10.66 2.03
C ALA A 55 21.76 -11.05 3.10
N ALA A 56 22.19 -11.75 4.15
CA ALA A 56 21.33 -12.14 5.28
C ALA A 56 20.68 -10.94 6.01
N ARG A 57 21.24 -9.74 5.87
CA ARG A 57 20.78 -8.50 6.55
C ARG A 57 20.02 -7.57 5.61
N TRP A 58 19.86 -7.93 4.34
CA TRP A 58 19.27 -7.06 3.34
C TRP A 58 17.80 -6.72 3.59
N GLY A 59 17.05 -7.57 4.30
CA GLY A 59 15.65 -7.31 4.65
C GLY A 59 15.44 -6.53 5.95
N GLU A 60 16.48 -6.31 6.76
CA GLU A 60 16.33 -5.76 8.12
C GLU A 60 15.70 -4.36 8.10
N GLY A 61 14.64 -4.14 8.88
CA GLY A 61 14.06 -2.81 9.08
C GLY A 61 13.15 -2.27 7.96
N ILE A 62 13.01 -2.96 6.82
CA ILE A 62 12.09 -2.52 5.74
C ILE A 62 10.64 -2.48 6.24
N ALA A 63 10.19 -3.56 6.91
CA ALA A 63 8.87 -3.62 7.53
C ALA A 63 8.63 -2.51 8.57
N LYS A 64 9.67 -2.09 9.29
CA LYS A 64 9.56 -0.98 10.27
C LYS A 64 9.33 0.35 9.55
N GLN A 65 10.02 0.60 8.44
CA GLN A 65 9.82 1.80 7.64
C GLN A 65 8.41 1.83 7.01
N VAL A 66 7.94 0.70 6.49
CA VAL A 66 6.56 0.57 5.98
C VAL A 66 5.54 0.88 7.07
N GLY A 67 5.69 0.27 8.25
CA GLY A 67 4.82 0.54 9.40
C GLY A 67 4.80 2.02 9.77
N LEU A 68 5.99 2.63 9.94
CA LEU A 68 6.11 4.05 10.27
C LEU A 68 5.44 4.95 9.23
N ALA A 69 5.69 4.74 7.94
CA ALA A 69 5.11 5.52 6.85
C ALA A 69 3.58 5.41 6.81
N ARG A 70 3.06 4.23 7.17
CA ARG A 70 1.61 3.95 7.25
C ARG A 70 0.97 4.35 8.57
N ARG A 71 1.76 4.85 9.54
CA ARG A 71 1.35 5.13 10.92
C ARG A 71 0.79 3.90 11.64
N GLU A 72 1.41 2.75 11.37
CA GLU A 72 1.04 1.43 11.84
C GLU A 72 2.18 0.80 12.66
N SER A 73 1.85 -0.23 13.46
CA SER A 73 2.87 -0.97 14.20
C SER A 73 3.87 -1.68 13.26
N PRO A 74 5.10 -1.97 13.71
CA PRO A 74 6.05 -2.77 12.92
C PRO A 74 5.51 -4.13 12.48
N ASN A 75 4.69 -4.78 13.31
CA ASN A 75 4.06 -6.05 12.98
C ASN A 75 3.06 -5.90 11.83
N CYS A 76 2.25 -4.82 11.86
CA CYS A 76 1.39 -4.46 10.72
C CYS A 76 2.21 -4.17 9.47
N GLY A 77 3.34 -3.47 9.60
CA GLY A 77 4.26 -3.17 8.50
C GLY A 77 4.79 -4.41 7.79
N ALA A 78 5.10 -5.48 8.53
CA ALA A 78 5.53 -6.75 7.95
C ALA A 78 4.42 -7.42 7.13
N LEU A 79 3.18 -7.40 7.64
CA LEU A 79 2.01 -7.91 6.94
C LEU A 79 1.72 -7.10 5.66
N LEU A 80 1.82 -5.77 5.74
CA LEU A 80 1.65 -4.87 4.59
C LEU A 80 2.71 -5.13 3.51
N LEU A 81 3.98 -5.30 3.92
CA LEU A 81 5.07 -5.66 3.01
C LEU A 81 4.83 -7.00 2.32
N GLY A 82 4.43 -8.03 3.08
CA GLY A 82 4.10 -9.34 2.51
C GLY A 82 2.94 -9.27 1.52
N ARG A 83 1.85 -8.58 1.87
CA ARG A 83 0.69 -8.37 0.99
C ARG A 83 1.05 -7.60 -0.28
N ALA A 84 1.85 -6.55 -0.15
CA ALA A 84 2.28 -5.74 -1.29
C ALA A 84 3.08 -6.57 -2.30
N ARG A 85 4.00 -7.43 -1.84
CA ARG A 85 4.74 -8.35 -2.70
C ARG A 85 3.78 -9.25 -3.48
N VAL A 86 2.94 -10.01 -2.78
CA VAL A 86 1.97 -10.95 -3.41
C VAL A 86 1.11 -10.21 -4.44
N LEU A 87 0.56 -9.05 -4.07
CA LEU A 87 -0.34 -8.32 -4.94
C LEU A 87 0.35 -7.82 -6.22
N VAL A 88 1.58 -7.33 -6.11
CA VAL A 88 2.34 -6.79 -7.25
C VAL A 88 2.93 -7.90 -8.12
N THR A 89 3.43 -8.99 -7.54
CA THR A 89 4.19 -10.01 -8.27
C THR A 89 3.34 -11.22 -8.68
N GLU A 90 2.37 -11.62 -7.85
CA GLU A 90 1.60 -12.85 -8.06
C GLU A 90 0.16 -12.57 -8.50
N MET A 91 -0.43 -11.45 -8.07
CA MET A 91 -1.83 -11.10 -8.36
C MET A 91 -1.97 -9.76 -9.12
N PRO A 92 -1.26 -9.54 -10.24
CA PRO A 92 -1.26 -8.25 -10.94
C PRO A 92 -2.63 -7.88 -11.52
N HIS A 93 -3.49 -8.86 -11.80
CA HIS A 93 -4.88 -8.60 -12.20
C HIS A 93 -5.76 -8.15 -11.05
N THR A 94 -5.52 -8.66 -9.84
CA THR A 94 -6.18 -8.15 -8.62
C THR A 94 -5.71 -6.73 -8.32
N LEU A 95 -4.41 -6.44 -8.46
CA LEU A 95 -3.90 -5.08 -8.32
C LEU A 95 -4.55 -4.08 -9.29
N LYS A 96 -4.78 -4.49 -10.54
CA LYS A 96 -5.45 -3.68 -11.57
C LYS A 96 -6.96 -3.51 -11.34
N ALA A 97 -7.56 -4.34 -10.49
CA ALA A 97 -8.98 -4.30 -10.17
C ALA A 97 -9.29 -3.45 -8.94
N LEU A 98 -8.25 -2.98 -8.24
CA LEU A 98 -8.34 -1.96 -7.20
C LEU A 98 -8.44 -0.54 -7.80
#